data_AF-A0A2D6Q790-F1
#
_entry.id   AF-A0A2D6Q790-F1
#
_cell.length_a   1.000
_cell.length_b   1.000
_cell.length_c   1.000
_cell.angle_alpha   90.00
_cell.angle_beta   90.00
_cell.angle_gamma   90.00
#
_symmetry.space_group_name_H-M   'P 1'
#
loop_
_entity.id
_entity.type
_entity.pdbx_description
1 polymer ?
#
loop_
_entity_poly.entity_id
_entity_poly.type
_entity_poly.pdbx_seq_one_letter_code
_entity_poly.pdbx_strand_id
1 'polypeptide(L)'
;MVIDFEQTLTKSKEIIGFDGETAEFLVFDKNNKITLEEIDARYSKALWTVVEVLNSRYKDKLEQEFNLYNWIEHNPSDEVSYFLNEASSNCMNYSKYKAVWKFAVYFGSRGFILSVLQQGKGFDSEKIFEERIKSNEGAGFLFYEECSNKVFFDDPKNSKSIYYEYLLK
;
A
#
# COMPACT_ATOMS: atom_id res chain seq x y z
N MET A 1 -13.17 -1.47 -12.61
CA MET A 1 -12.41 -0.27 -12.19
C MET A 1 -11.42 -0.76 -11.16
N VAL A 2 -10.14 -0.44 -11.35
CA VAL A 2 -9.03 -0.96 -10.54
C VAL A 2 -8.95 -0.20 -9.21
N ILE A 3 -9.10 1.12 -9.26
CA ILE A 3 -9.49 1.93 -8.10
C ILE A 3 -10.98 1.72 -7.83
N ASP A 4 -11.36 1.52 -6.57
CA ASP A 4 -12.74 1.40 -6.13
C ASP A 4 -12.99 2.33 -4.93
N PHE A 5 -13.75 3.40 -5.17
CA PHE A 5 -14.09 4.39 -4.13
C PHE A 5 -15.25 3.96 -3.22
N GLU A 6 -15.96 2.87 -3.55
CA GLU A 6 -17.07 2.32 -2.74
C GLU A 6 -16.65 1.08 -1.93
N GLN A 7 -15.49 0.51 -2.25
CA GLN A 7 -14.86 -0.56 -1.49
C GLN A 7 -14.45 -0.06 -0.11
N THR A 8 -14.65 -0.90 0.89
CA THR A 8 -14.26 -0.60 2.28
C THR A 8 -13.38 -1.71 2.82
N LEU A 9 -12.58 -1.40 3.84
CA LEU A 9 -11.74 -2.39 4.51
C LEU A 9 -12.57 -3.58 5.04
N THR A 10 -13.78 -3.34 5.52
CA THR A 10 -14.70 -4.39 5.98
C THR A 10 -15.08 -5.34 4.85
N LYS A 11 -15.56 -4.80 3.71
CA LYS A 11 -15.91 -5.61 2.53
C LYS A 11 -14.70 -6.39 2.02
N SER A 12 -13.53 -5.76 1.99
CA SER A 12 -12.31 -6.43 1.53
C SER A 12 -11.88 -7.56 2.46
N LYS A 13 -11.99 -7.37 3.78
CA LYS A 13 -11.71 -8.43 4.76
C LYS A 13 -12.62 -9.64 4.56
N GLU A 14 -13.90 -9.42 4.26
CA GLU A 14 -14.81 -10.50 3.89
C GLU A 14 -14.36 -11.20 2.60
N ILE A 15 -14.02 -10.43 1.56
CA ILE A 15 -13.54 -10.92 0.26
C ILE A 15 -12.27 -11.78 0.39
N ILE A 16 -11.25 -11.35 1.12
CA ILE A 16 -10.02 -12.15 1.29
C ILE A 16 -10.23 -13.35 2.22
N GLY A 17 -11.36 -13.44 2.92
CA GLY A 17 -11.60 -14.45 3.94
C GLY A 17 -10.64 -14.26 5.11
N PHE A 18 -10.64 -13.05 5.68
CA PHE A 18 -9.75 -12.59 6.75
C PHE A 18 -9.77 -13.56 7.93
N ASP A 19 -8.59 -14.00 8.37
CA ASP A 19 -8.43 -15.02 9.41
C ASP A 19 -8.27 -14.43 10.83
N GLY A 20 -8.26 -13.10 10.95
CA GLY A 20 -8.06 -12.38 12.22
C GLY A 20 -6.63 -11.90 12.43
N GLU A 21 -5.68 -12.31 11.60
CA GLU A 21 -4.27 -11.96 11.74
C GLU A 21 -3.93 -10.67 10.97
N THR A 22 -3.20 -9.77 11.61
CA THR A 22 -2.70 -8.53 10.98
C THR A 22 -1.26 -8.29 11.39
N ALA A 23 -0.38 -8.10 10.42
CA ALA A 23 0.99 -7.66 10.67
C ALA A 23 1.08 -6.15 10.43
N GLU A 24 1.66 -5.42 11.39
CA GLU A 24 1.86 -3.98 11.29
C GLU A 24 3.34 -3.62 11.39
N PHE A 25 3.81 -2.73 10.52
CA PHE A 25 5.20 -2.31 10.43
C PHE A 25 5.29 -0.80 10.59
N LEU A 26 5.64 -0.36 11.80
CA LEU A 26 5.70 1.06 12.15
C LEU A 26 6.95 1.73 11.53
N VAL A 27 6.72 2.84 10.85
CA VAL A 27 7.77 3.66 10.23
C VAL A 27 7.95 4.96 11.02
N PHE A 28 6.89 5.77 11.16
CA PHE A 28 6.92 7.07 11.82
C PHE A 28 5.73 7.26 12.75
N ASP A 29 5.93 7.77 13.97
CA ASP A 29 4.84 8.21 14.84
C ASP A 29 5.07 9.65 15.28
N LYS A 30 4.11 10.54 15.01
CA LYS A 30 4.12 11.96 15.38
C LYS A 30 4.36 12.23 16.86
N ASN A 31 4.06 11.25 17.72
CA ASN A 31 4.21 11.36 19.17
C ASN A 31 5.63 11.01 19.63
N ASN A 32 6.44 10.41 18.77
CA ASN A 32 7.80 9.99 19.08
C ASN A 32 8.80 10.95 18.46
N LYS A 33 9.85 11.32 19.22
CA LYS A 33 11.00 12.02 18.65
C LYS A 33 11.83 11.00 17.88
N ILE A 34 11.88 11.16 16.56
CA ILE A 34 12.61 10.31 15.64
C ILE A 34 13.30 11.20 14.60
N THR A 35 14.52 10.85 14.22
CA THR A 35 15.28 11.54 13.17
C THR A 35 14.83 11.10 11.78
N LEU A 36 15.19 11.88 10.75
CA LEU A 36 14.91 11.49 9.36
C LEU A 36 15.63 10.19 8.97
N GLU A 37 16.89 10.03 9.37
CA GLU A 37 17.67 8.81 9.10
C GLU A 37 17.01 7.57 9.72
N GLU A 38 16.47 7.68 10.93
CA GLU A 38 15.72 6.60 11.56
C GLU A 38 14.39 6.31 10.84
N ILE A 39 13.70 7.33 10.32
CA ILE A 39 12.48 7.15 9.51
C ILE A 39 12.84 6.37 8.23
N ASP A 40 13.88 6.78 7.52
CA ASP A 40 14.33 6.15 6.28
C ASP A 40 14.73 4.69 6.51
N ALA A 41 15.52 4.43 7.56
CA ALA A 41 15.91 3.07 7.93
C ALA A 41 14.71 2.18 8.28
N ARG A 42 13.72 2.71 9.02
CA ARG A 42 12.48 1.98 9.33
C ARG A 42 11.61 1.76 8.10
N TYR A 43 11.53 2.74 7.22
CA TYR A 43 10.78 2.66 5.97
C TYR A 43 11.34 1.54 5.08
N SER A 44 12.66 1.55 4.80
CA SER A 44 13.30 0.51 4.00
C SER A 44 13.13 -0.87 4.65
N LYS A 45 13.34 -0.99 5.97
CA LYS A 45 13.13 -2.24 6.68
C LYS A 45 11.69 -2.73 6.58
N ALA A 46 10.71 -1.84 6.73
CA ALA A 46 9.30 -2.20 6.69
C ALA A 46 8.89 -2.70 5.30
N LEU A 47 9.35 -2.06 4.22
CA LEU A 47 9.11 -2.54 2.85
C LEU A 47 9.61 -3.99 2.66
N TRP A 48 10.86 -4.25 3.03
CA TRP A 48 11.45 -5.59 2.93
C TRP A 48 10.67 -6.60 3.78
N THR A 49 10.34 -6.25 5.02
CA THR A 49 9.62 -7.15 5.93
C THR A 49 8.21 -7.47 5.43
N VAL A 50 7.50 -6.50 4.83
CA VAL A 50 6.18 -6.74 4.21
C VAL A 50 6.28 -7.82 3.14
N VAL A 51 7.25 -7.69 2.23
CA VAL A 51 7.45 -8.65 1.13
C VAL A 51 7.85 -10.03 1.66
N GLU A 52 8.78 -10.09 2.60
CA GLU A 52 9.21 -11.34 3.24
C GLU A 52 8.04 -12.07 3.90
N VAL A 53 7.20 -11.37 4.65
CA VAL A 53 6.05 -11.97 5.33
C VAL A 53 5.00 -12.46 4.32
N LEU A 54 4.74 -11.71 3.25
CA LEU A 54 3.83 -12.14 2.19
C LEU A 54 4.35 -13.40 1.47
N ASN A 55 5.61 -13.40 1.04
CA ASN A 55 6.22 -14.54 0.37
C ASN A 55 6.27 -15.77 1.28
N SER A 56 6.58 -15.59 2.56
CA SER A 56 6.57 -16.70 3.52
C SER A 56 5.16 -17.25 3.78
N ARG A 57 4.16 -16.39 3.92
CA ARG A 57 2.77 -16.78 4.25
C ARG A 57 2.08 -17.47 3.07
N TYR A 58 2.37 -17.03 1.85
CA TYR A 58 1.68 -17.47 0.64
C TYR A 58 2.56 -18.26 -0.33
N LYS A 59 3.75 -18.70 0.11
CA LYS A 59 4.77 -19.39 -0.72
C LYS A 59 4.20 -20.44 -1.68
N ASP A 60 3.33 -21.31 -1.18
CA ASP A 60 2.79 -22.44 -1.97
C ASP A 60 1.59 -22.05 -2.84
N LYS A 61 1.11 -20.80 -2.74
CA LYS A 61 -0.07 -20.28 -3.45
C LYS A 61 0.28 -19.18 -4.46
N LEU A 62 1.50 -18.66 -4.43
CA LEU A 62 1.96 -17.63 -5.36
C LEU A 62 2.54 -18.28 -6.61
N GLU A 63 2.17 -17.75 -7.79
CA GLU A 63 2.80 -18.13 -9.06
C GLU A 63 4.28 -17.69 -9.10
N GLN A 64 4.59 -16.57 -8.44
CA GLN A 64 5.93 -16.00 -8.29
C GLN A 64 6.06 -15.24 -6.97
N GLU A 65 7.25 -15.21 -6.39
CA GLU A 65 7.53 -14.38 -5.21
C GLU A 65 7.52 -12.89 -5.57
N PHE A 66 7.03 -12.07 -4.64
CA PHE A 66 7.14 -10.61 -4.73
C PHE A 66 8.59 -10.19 -4.44
N ASN A 67 9.08 -9.17 -5.14
CA ASN A 67 10.44 -8.65 -5.03
C ASN A 67 10.44 -7.13 -5.29
N LEU A 68 10.88 -6.34 -4.30
CA LEU A 68 10.91 -4.88 -4.40
C LEU A 68 11.76 -4.36 -5.57
N TYR A 69 12.74 -5.12 -6.06
CA TYR A 69 13.55 -4.72 -7.23
C TYR A 69 12.76 -4.78 -8.55
N ASN A 70 11.65 -5.55 -8.61
CA ASN A 70 10.83 -5.68 -9.81
C ASN A 70 10.23 -4.35 -10.27
N TRP A 71 10.00 -3.41 -9.35
CA TRP A 71 9.63 -2.03 -9.69
C TRP A 71 10.69 -1.34 -10.56
N ILE A 72 11.98 -1.50 -10.22
CA ILE A 72 13.10 -0.88 -10.95
C ILE A 72 13.27 -1.52 -12.33
N GLU A 73 13.07 -2.84 -12.40
CA GLU A 73 13.18 -3.62 -13.65
C GLU A 73 11.92 -3.53 -14.52
N HIS A 74 10.92 -2.77 -14.08
CA HIS A 74 9.64 -2.60 -14.75
C HIS A 74 8.90 -3.93 -15.01
N ASN A 75 8.95 -4.88 -14.06
CA ASN A 75 8.25 -6.15 -14.17
C ASN A 75 6.77 -5.96 -13.76
N PRO A 76 5.83 -5.89 -14.71
CA PRO A 76 4.44 -5.52 -14.44
C PRO A 76 3.66 -6.61 -13.68
N SER A 77 4.21 -7.83 -13.59
CA SER A 77 3.56 -8.95 -12.90
C SER A 77 3.70 -8.87 -11.38
N ASP A 78 4.59 -8.00 -10.86
CA ASP A 78 4.76 -7.77 -9.42
C ASP A 78 4.07 -6.49 -8.96
N GLU A 79 2.76 -6.55 -8.91
CA GLU A 79 1.94 -5.42 -8.50
C GLU A 79 2.15 -5.00 -7.03
N VAL A 80 2.69 -5.88 -6.17
CA VAL A 80 2.97 -5.54 -4.77
C VAL A 80 4.11 -4.52 -4.69
N SER A 81 5.20 -4.74 -5.43
CA SER A 81 6.32 -3.80 -5.47
C SER A 81 5.88 -2.42 -5.99
N TYR A 82 5.04 -2.41 -7.03
CA TYR A 82 4.49 -1.19 -7.62
C TYR A 82 3.57 -0.46 -6.65
N PHE A 83 2.63 -1.18 -6.03
CA PHE A 83 1.74 -0.61 -5.04
C PHE A 83 2.50 0.01 -3.88
N LEU A 84 3.48 -0.71 -3.32
CA LEU A 84 4.28 -0.21 -2.20
C LEU A 84 4.99 1.10 -2.55
N ASN A 85 5.56 1.20 -3.75
CA ASN A 85 6.25 2.41 -4.17
C ASN A 85 5.27 3.57 -4.42
N GLU A 86 4.21 3.36 -5.20
CA GLU A 86 3.24 4.39 -5.56
C GLU A 86 2.45 4.90 -4.35
N ALA A 87 1.96 4.00 -3.50
CA ALA A 87 1.22 4.38 -2.30
C ALA A 87 2.12 5.12 -1.29
N SER A 88 3.39 4.73 -1.18
CA SER A 88 4.37 5.44 -0.34
C SER A 88 4.68 6.83 -0.89
N SER A 89 4.89 6.96 -2.21
CA SER A 89 5.12 8.26 -2.86
C SER A 89 3.94 9.21 -2.62
N ASN A 90 2.71 8.73 -2.77
CA ASN A 90 1.50 9.50 -2.44
C ASN A 90 1.50 9.94 -0.97
N CYS A 91 1.83 9.04 -0.04
CA CYS A 91 1.95 9.40 1.37
C CYS A 91 3.02 10.48 1.59
N MET A 92 4.20 10.36 0.97
CA MET A 92 5.27 11.36 1.09
C MET A 92 4.87 12.71 0.48
N ASN A 93 4.08 12.72 -0.59
CA ASN A 93 3.67 13.95 -1.27
C ASN A 93 2.50 14.66 -0.58
N TYR A 94 1.53 13.92 -0.04
CA TYR A 94 0.26 14.48 0.43
C TYR A 94 0.07 14.42 1.95
N SER A 95 0.85 13.63 2.69
CA SER A 95 0.77 13.61 4.15
C SER A 95 1.29 14.91 4.77
N LYS A 96 0.72 15.25 5.94
CA LYS A 96 1.18 16.40 6.74
C LYS A 96 2.67 16.27 7.15
N TYR A 97 3.12 15.06 7.43
CA TYR A 97 4.46 14.77 7.96
C TYR A 97 5.44 14.26 6.90
N LYS A 98 5.02 14.19 5.63
CA LYS A 98 5.83 13.73 4.49
C LYS A 98 6.46 12.34 4.70
N ALA A 99 5.78 11.49 5.47
CA ALA A 99 6.27 10.17 5.87
C ALA A 99 5.12 9.17 6.03
N VAL A 100 5.39 7.91 5.70
CA VAL A 100 4.50 6.79 6.00
C VAL A 100 4.45 6.59 7.52
N TRP A 101 3.26 6.48 8.10
CA TRP A 101 3.11 6.11 9.51
C TRP A 101 3.45 4.65 9.71
N LYS A 102 2.71 3.78 9.03
CA LYS A 102 2.92 2.34 9.09
C LYS A 102 2.41 1.66 7.83
N PHE A 103 2.92 0.47 7.60
CA PHE A 103 2.30 -0.51 6.72
C PHE A 103 1.45 -1.47 7.56
N ALA A 104 0.35 -1.96 7.01
CA ALA A 104 -0.37 -3.08 7.62
C ALA A 104 -0.78 -4.10 6.55
N VAL A 105 -0.66 -5.38 6.90
CA VAL A 105 -1.04 -6.53 6.07
C VAL A 105 -2.11 -7.32 6.80
N TYR A 106 -3.27 -7.45 6.19
CA TYR A 106 -4.38 -8.27 6.68
C TYR A 106 -4.37 -9.60 5.93
N PHE A 107 -4.25 -10.70 6.67
CA PHE A 107 -4.15 -12.03 6.07
C PHE A 107 -5.52 -12.69 5.91
N GLY A 108 -5.69 -13.35 4.77
CA GLY A 108 -6.88 -14.11 4.46
C GLY A 108 -6.57 -15.41 3.75
N SER A 109 -7.54 -16.32 3.76
CA SER A 109 -7.44 -17.62 3.11
C SER A 109 -7.42 -17.52 1.57
N ARG A 110 -8.06 -16.49 1.01
CA ARG A 110 -8.21 -16.24 -0.44
C ARG A 110 -7.29 -15.14 -0.97
N GLY A 111 -6.55 -14.46 -0.10
CA GLY A 111 -5.77 -13.29 -0.48
C GLY A 111 -5.30 -12.50 0.73
N PHE A 112 -4.80 -11.31 0.50
CA PHE A 112 -4.39 -10.38 1.54
C PHE A 112 -4.77 -8.95 1.18
N ILE A 113 -4.81 -8.08 2.19
CA ILE A 113 -4.91 -6.63 1.98
C ILE A 113 -3.63 -6.01 2.50
N LEU A 114 -2.93 -5.30 1.63
CA LEU A 114 -1.78 -4.48 1.99
C LEU A 114 -2.25 -3.02 2.12
N SER A 115 -1.71 -2.30 3.09
CA SER A 115 -2.10 -0.91 3.32
C SER A 115 -0.92 -0.03 3.69
N VAL A 116 -0.96 1.21 3.19
CA VAL A 116 -0.03 2.29 3.54
C VAL A 116 -0.83 3.36 4.25
N LEU A 117 -0.47 3.63 5.51
CA LEU A 117 -1.19 4.57 6.37
C LEU A 117 -0.34 5.81 6.64
N GLN A 118 -1.02 6.95 6.78
CA GLN A 118 -0.42 8.22 7.16
C GLN A 118 -1.05 8.81 8.43
N GLN A 119 -0.30 9.70 9.10
CA GLN A 119 -0.82 10.50 10.20
C GLN A 119 -1.04 11.95 9.78
N GLY A 120 -2.04 12.60 10.41
CA GLY A 120 -2.34 14.02 10.20
C GLY A 120 -3.56 14.24 9.31
N LYS A 121 -3.50 15.28 8.48
CA LYS A 121 -4.57 15.65 7.55
C LYS A 121 -4.55 14.66 6.37
N GLY A 122 -5.73 14.16 5.98
CA GLY A 122 -5.89 13.34 4.80
C GLY A 122 -5.75 14.12 3.50
N PHE A 123 -5.86 13.43 2.38
CA PHE A 123 -5.87 14.01 1.04
C PHE A 123 -7.09 13.56 0.24
N ASP A 124 -7.51 14.36 -0.73
CA ASP A 124 -8.67 14.04 -1.58
C ASP A 124 -8.20 13.13 -2.72
N SER A 125 -8.32 11.82 -2.54
CA SER A 125 -7.85 10.82 -3.53
C SER A 125 -8.71 10.81 -4.78
N GLU A 126 -10.02 11.08 -4.63
CA GLU A 126 -10.97 11.19 -5.75
C GLU A 126 -10.56 12.36 -6.64
N LYS A 127 -10.36 13.54 -6.06
CA LYS A 127 -9.90 14.72 -6.80
C LYS A 127 -8.53 14.52 -7.46
N ILE A 128 -7.54 13.98 -6.73
CA ILE A 128 -6.20 13.78 -7.30
C ILE A 128 -6.27 12.83 -8.51
N PHE A 129 -7.10 11.78 -8.44
CA PHE A 129 -7.32 10.85 -9.54
C PHE A 129 -8.02 11.51 -10.72
N GLU A 130 -9.16 12.16 -10.49
CA GLU A 130 -9.97 12.81 -11.54
C GLU A 130 -9.21 13.93 -12.25
N GLU A 131 -8.48 14.77 -11.50
CA GLU A 131 -7.73 15.90 -12.04
C GLU A 131 -6.31 15.53 -12.50
N ARG A 132 -5.88 14.26 -12.34
CA ARG A 132 -4.54 13.77 -12.69
C ARG A 132 -3.40 14.64 -12.14
N ILE A 133 -3.51 15.03 -10.87
CA ILE A 133 -2.55 15.96 -10.23
C ILE A 133 -1.22 15.22 -10.00
N LYS A 134 -0.33 15.21 -11.01
CA LYS A 134 1.04 14.67 -10.92
C LYS A 134 1.93 15.62 -10.13
N SER A 135 2.62 15.13 -9.11
CA SER A 135 3.68 15.91 -8.44
C SER A 135 5.04 15.25 -8.33
N ASN A 136 5.23 13.96 -8.70
CA ASN A 136 6.57 13.36 -8.71
C ASN A 136 6.75 12.27 -9.78
N GLU A 137 8.00 12.10 -10.22
CA GLU A 137 8.47 11.01 -11.06
C GLU A 137 8.30 9.66 -10.36
N GLY A 138 7.88 8.66 -11.11
CA GLY A 138 7.12 7.49 -10.63
C GLY A 138 5.85 7.42 -11.46
N ALA A 139 5.31 6.23 -11.72
CA ALA A 139 4.20 6.00 -12.65
C ALA A 139 2.85 6.47 -12.07
N GLY A 140 2.81 7.71 -11.58
CA GLY A 140 1.69 8.35 -10.90
C GLY A 140 0.39 8.05 -11.62
N PHE A 141 -0.46 7.32 -10.91
CA PHE A 141 -1.76 6.79 -11.34
C PHE A 141 -1.78 5.77 -12.49
N LEU A 142 -0.72 5.63 -13.30
CA LEU A 142 -0.65 4.59 -14.34
C LEU A 142 -0.72 3.18 -13.74
N PHE A 143 0.00 2.92 -12.64
CA PHE A 143 -0.12 1.63 -11.95
C PHE A 143 -1.58 1.34 -11.53
N TYR A 144 -2.28 2.35 -11.00
CA TYR A 144 -3.66 2.19 -10.57
C TYR A 144 -4.65 2.08 -11.73
N GLU A 145 -4.26 2.43 -12.95
CA GLU A 145 -5.06 2.19 -14.17
C GLU A 145 -4.83 0.77 -14.72
N GLU A 146 -3.64 0.21 -14.53
CA GLU A 146 -3.18 -1.02 -15.19
C GLU A 146 -3.16 -2.25 -14.29
N CYS A 147 -3.17 -2.11 -12.96
CA CYS A 147 -3.11 -3.26 -12.07
C CYS A 147 -4.41 -4.10 -12.12
N SER A 148 -4.26 -5.42 -12.00
CA SER A 148 -5.36 -6.37 -12.07
C SER A 148 -6.11 -6.52 -10.75
N ASN A 149 -5.45 -6.18 -9.64
CA ASN A 149 -6.00 -6.22 -8.30
C ASN A 149 -6.63 -4.87 -7.91
N LYS A 150 -7.34 -4.83 -6.78
CA LYS A 150 -8.15 -3.66 -6.42
C LYS A 150 -7.41 -2.73 -5.47
N VAL A 151 -7.45 -1.42 -5.76
CA VAL A 151 -6.98 -0.35 -4.86
C VAL A 151 -8.16 0.45 -4.33
N PHE A 152 -8.17 0.77 -3.04
CA PHE A 152 -9.25 1.55 -2.43
C PHE A 152 -8.74 2.39 -1.26
N PHE A 153 -9.63 3.24 -0.70
CA PHE A 153 -9.28 4.23 0.31
C PHE A 153 -10.20 4.14 1.53
N ASP A 154 -9.78 4.69 2.67
CA ASP A 154 -10.63 4.74 3.88
C ASP A 154 -11.72 5.81 3.79
N ASP A 155 -11.41 6.97 3.23
CA ASP A 155 -12.34 8.05 2.92
C ASP A 155 -11.84 8.78 1.66
N PRO A 156 -12.46 8.58 0.48
CA PRO A 156 -11.97 9.14 -0.78
C PRO A 156 -11.73 10.67 -0.77
N LYS A 157 -12.43 11.42 0.07
CA LYS A 157 -12.31 12.90 0.15
C LYS A 157 -11.31 13.36 1.20
N ASN A 158 -10.85 12.46 2.08
CA ASN A 158 -9.91 12.76 3.15
C ASN A 158 -9.08 11.52 3.53
N SER A 159 -8.52 10.88 2.51
CA SER A 159 -7.79 9.62 2.58
C SER A 159 -6.61 9.71 3.53
N LYS A 160 -6.54 8.77 4.48
CA LYS A 160 -5.37 8.55 5.34
C LYS A 160 -4.78 7.17 5.17
N SER A 161 -5.47 6.31 4.44
CA SER A 161 -5.08 4.93 4.23
C SER A 161 -5.34 4.58 2.77
N ILE A 162 -4.32 4.06 2.10
CA ILE A 162 -4.43 3.46 0.77
C ILE A 162 -4.33 1.96 0.95
N TYR A 163 -5.26 1.22 0.35
CA TYR A 163 -5.35 -0.23 0.45
C TYR A 163 -5.20 -0.89 -0.91
N TYR A 164 -4.62 -2.07 -0.92
CA TYR A 164 -4.48 -2.96 -2.07
C TYR A 164 -4.97 -4.35 -1.68
N GLU A 165 -6.04 -4.80 -2.33
CA GLU A 165 -6.64 -6.12 -2.17
C GLU A 165 -6.08 -7.05 -3.24
N TYR A 166 -5.25 -8.00 -2.82
CA TYR A 166 -4.69 -9.03 -3.67
C TYR A 166 -5.45 -10.34 -3.50
N LEU A 167 -5.93 -10.92 -4.60
CA LEU A 167 -6.58 -12.23 -4.61
C LEU A 167 -5.64 -13.29 -5.18
N LEU A 168 -5.52 -14.39 -4.46
CA LEU A 168 -4.82 -15.58 -4.93
C LEU A 168 -5.67 -16.23 -6.04
N LYS A 169 -5.01 -16.71 -7.09
CA LYS A 169 -5.64 -17.43 -8.19
C LYS A 169 -5.96 -18.88 -7.81
#